data_AF-A0A2A2HPX5-F1
#
_entry.id   AF-A0A2A2HPX5-F1
#
_cell.length_a   1.000
_cell.length_b   1.000
_cell.length_c   1.000
_cell.angle_alpha   90.00
_cell.angle_beta   90.00
_cell.angle_gamma   90.00
#
_symmetry.space_group_name_H-M   'P 1'
#
loop_
_entity.id
_entity.type
_entity.pdbx_description
1 polymer ?
#
loop_
_entity_poly.entity_id
_entity_poly.type
_entity_poly.pdbx_seq_one_letter_code
_entity_poly.pdbx_strand_id
1 'polypeptide(L)'
;MIGIIACITAIFIYTDVSGPTDAKGELTPTKTETSEFTCSVVGTNYECSSWSNKQYPIIELFEEKYVPLFSNHEEIWNAHTDKIAKLILDLFPESKSCILTSGESIDCSEGYILKIKRIDVNNQKVWLELTNDGELIDDNIISVTDDGTWNVEVDDVQGVDDVLVFKVHVSKISQSGTDSTVQFDGLWLIDYVNAKTIKPSDRFGNLKIKEIISGEDESNLGGLVFEQEDT
;
A
#
# COMPACT_ATOMS: atom_id res chain seq x y z
N MET A 1 14.32 -14.27 18.85
CA MET A 1 14.85 -13.35 17.82
C MET A 1 13.92 -12.16 17.87
N ILE A 2 14.36 -11.06 18.48
CA ILE A 2 13.53 -9.86 18.67
C ILE A 2 13.63 -9.09 17.35
N GLY A 3 12.62 -9.25 16.50
CA GLY A 3 12.47 -8.42 15.29
C GLY A 3 12.26 -6.98 15.73
N ILE A 4 13.02 -6.06 15.16
CA ILE A 4 12.95 -4.64 15.44
C ILE A 4 11.65 -4.14 14.77
N ILE A 5 10.58 -3.98 15.53
CA ILE A 5 9.34 -3.36 15.05
C ILE A 5 9.61 -1.86 14.95
N ALA A 6 9.55 -1.31 13.73
CA ALA A 6 9.92 0.06 13.41
C ALA A 6 8.91 1.16 13.87
N CYS A 7 7.92 0.82 14.68
CA CYS A 7 6.96 1.78 15.24
C CYS A 7 6.58 1.36 16.66
N ILE A 8 7.24 1.91 17.68
CA ILE A 8 6.80 1.72 19.07
C ILE A 8 6.90 3.04 19.83
N THR A 9 5.76 3.71 20.01
CA THR A 9 5.51 4.41 21.28
C THR A 9 4.80 3.40 22.17
N ALA A 10 5.51 2.84 23.15
CA ALA A 10 4.91 1.92 24.12
C ALA A 10 4.10 2.72 25.12
N ILE A 11 2.79 2.51 25.17
CA ILE A 11 1.91 3.07 26.21
C ILE A 11 1.57 1.92 27.17
N PHE A 12 1.94 2.08 28.44
CA PHE A 12 1.62 1.12 29.50
C PHE A 12 0.31 1.54 30.17
N ILE A 13 -0.76 0.77 29.98
CA ILE A 13 -2.06 1.02 30.62
C ILE A 13 -2.22 0.08 31.83
N TYR A 14 -2.54 0.65 32.99
CA TYR A 14 -2.79 -0.07 34.23
C TYR A 14 -4.30 -0.26 34.42
N THR A 15 -4.80 -1.50 34.41
CA THR A 15 -6.22 -1.76 34.74
C THR A 15 -6.39 -2.85 35.81
N ASP A 16 -7.07 -2.43 36.88
CA ASP A 16 -7.83 -3.18 37.88
C ASP A 16 -7.16 -3.87 39.10
N VAL A 17 -7.94 -3.90 40.20
CA VAL A 17 -7.55 -4.09 41.61
C VAL A 17 -8.04 -5.44 42.12
N SER A 18 -7.46 -6.55 41.66
CA SER A 18 -7.74 -7.87 42.24
C SER A 18 -6.46 -8.66 42.48
N GLY A 19 -5.85 -8.47 43.65
CA GLY A 19 -4.71 -9.25 44.13
C GLY A 19 -4.78 -9.50 45.64
N PRO A 20 -3.90 -10.37 46.19
CA PRO A 20 -4.03 -10.86 47.56
C PRO A 20 -3.91 -9.72 48.57
N THR A 21 -4.70 -9.80 49.63
CA THR A 21 -4.69 -8.79 50.70
C THR A 21 -3.42 -8.87 51.55
N ASP A 22 -2.86 -7.72 51.91
CA ASP A 22 -1.76 -7.62 52.87
C ASP A 22 -2.18 -8.09 54.29
N ALA A 23 -1.26 -8.05 55.25
CA ALA A 23 -1.54 -8.44 56.64
C ALA A 23 -2.61 -7.57 57.35
N LYS A 24 -3.14 -6.54 56.68
CA LYS A 24 -4.23 -5.66 57.13
C LYS A 24 -5.52 -5.80 56.31
N GLY A 25 -5.59 -6.69 55.32
CA GLY A 25 -6.78 -6.86 54.49
C GLY A 25 -6.83 -5.93 53.27
N GLU A 26 -5.75 -5.23 52.91
CA GLU A 26 -5.69 -4.30 51.78
C GLU A 26 -5.22 -5.04 50.53
N LEU A 27 -6.03 -5.05 49.46
CA LEU A 27 -5.71 -5.71 48.19
C LEU A 27 -4.38 -5.16 47.66
N THR A 28 -3.39 -6.02 47.45
CA THR A 28 -2.17 -5.63 46.73
C THR A 28 -2.46 -5.72 45.22
N PRO A 29 -2.32 -4.64 44.43
CA PRO A 29 -2.53 -4.71 43.00
C PRO A 29 -1.52 -5.67 42.37
N THR A 30 -2.02 -6.71 41.71
CA THR A 30 -1.18 -7.59 40.89
C THR A 30 -1.03 -6.89 39.54
N LYS A 31 0.20 -6.48 39.22
CA LYS A 31 0.53 -5.72 38.01
C LYS A 31 0.47 -6.65 36.80
N THR A 32 -0.58 -6.55 35.98
CA THR A 32 -0.58 -7.09 34.62
C THR A 32 -0.17 -5.95 33.68
N GLU A 33 0.97 -6.10 32.99
CA GLU A 33 1.52 -5.09 32.09
C GLU A 33 1.08 -5.37 30.66
N THR A 34 -0.08 -4.89 30.24
CA THR A 34 -0.44 -4.95 28.82
C THR A 34 0.38 -3.92 28.06
N SER A 35 1.26 -4.39 27.17
CA SER A 35 2.04 -3.52 26.29
C SER A 35 1.25 -3.20 25.03
N GLU A 36 0.99 -1.92 24.80
CA GLU A 36 0.33 -1.43 23.59
C GLU A 36 1.33 -0.76 22.66
N PHE A 37 1.13 -0.94 21.36
CA PHE A 37 1.91 -0.28 20.32
C PHE A 37 1.00 0.21 19.19
N THR A 38 1.38 1.35 18.62
CA THR A 38 0.62 2.00 17.55
C THR A 38 1.44 2.01 16.27
N CYS A 39 0.84 1.54 15.18
CA CYS A 39 1.33 1.72 13.82
C CYS A 39 0.52 2.83 13.17
N SER A 40 1.14 3.97 12.90
CA SER A 40 0.47 5.10 12.26
C SER A 40 0.49 4.98 10.75
N VAL A 41 -0.58 5.45 10.10
CA VAL A 41 -0.60 5.68 8.66
C VAL A 41 0.20 6.95 8.36
N VAL A 42 1.03 6.90 7.32
CA VAL A 42 1.86 8.01 6.87
C VAL A 42 1.68 8.27 5.38
N GLY A 43 1.64 9.54 4.99
CA GLY A 43 1.62 9.95 3.59
C GLY A 43 2.99 9.71 2.96
N THR A 44 3.02 8.96 1.86
CA THR A 44 4.25 8.60 1.16
C THR A 44 4.22 9.17 -0.26
N ASN A 45 5.28 9.89 -0.65
CA ASN A 45 5.42 10.35 -2.04
C ASN A 45 5.67 9.15 -2.96
N TYR A 46 5.09 9.18 -4.15
CA TYR A 46 5.48 8.22 -5.18
C TYR A 46 6.94 8.40 -5.59
N GLU A 47 7.62 7.30 -5.93
CA GLU A 47 9.02 7.33 -6.39
C GLU A 47 9.15 7.98 -7.79
N CYS A 48 8.12 7.88 -8.63
CA CYS A 48 8.16 8.49 -9.97
C CYS A 48 8.14 10.02 -9.90
N SER A 49 9.19 10.66 -10.43
CA SER A 49 9.33 12.12 -10.40
C SER A 49 8.21 12.89 -11.14
N SER A 50 7.60 12.27 -12.17
CA SER A 50 6.40 12.80 -12.86
C SER A 50 5.18 12.94 -11.94
N TRP A 51 5.20 12.31 -10.75
CA TRP A 51 4.13 12.34 -9.76
C TRP A 51 4.53 13.05 -8.45
N SER A 52 5.61 13.83 -8.45
CA SER A 52 6.25 14.45 -7.26
C SER A 52 5.38 15.24 -6.29
N ASN A 53 4.18 15.68 -6.69
CA ASN A 53 3.23 16.39 -5.82
C ASN A 53 2.06 15.51 -5.34
N LYS A 54 2.16 14.19 -5.51
CA LYS A 54 1.12 13.23 -5.14
C LYS A 54 1.65 12.28 -4.08
N GLN A 55 0.78 11.89 -3.17
CA GLN A 55 1.07 10.95 -2.09
C GLN A 55 0.04 9.83 -2.06
N TYR A 56 0.41 8.73 -1.40
CA TYR A 56 -0.50 7.65 -1.05
C TYR A 56 -0.26 7.24 0.42
N PRO A 57 -1.29 6.77 1.14
CA PRO A 57 -1.13 6.34 2.52
C PRO A 57 -0.38 5.01 2.59
N ILE A 58 0.55 4.88 3.55
CA ILE A 58 1.21 3.62 3.91
C ILE A 58 1.04 3.37 5.39
N ILE A 59 0.81 2.11 5.76
CA ILE A 59 1.03 1.59 7.11
C ILE A 59 2.03 0.44 7.03
N GLU A 60 3.09 0.52 7.84
CA GLU A 60 4.10 -0.55 7.94
C GLU A 60 3.73 -1.48 9.09
N LEU A 61 3.52 -2.75 8.76
CA LEU A 61 3.16 -3.81 9.69
C LEU A 61 4.18 -4.94 9.56
N PHE A 62 5.05 -5.09 10.55
CA PHE A 62 6.01 -6.20 10.64
C PHE A 62 6.90 -6.38 9.40
N GLU A 63 7.58 -5.32 8.97
CA GLU A 63 8.46 -5.29 7.79
C GLU A 63 7.73 -5.39 6.44
N GLU A 64 6.41 -5.49 6.44
CA GLU A 64 5.59 -5.39 5.24
C GLU A 64 4.90 -4.02 5.16
N LYS A 65 4.86 -3.46 3.95
CA LYS A 65 4.15 -2.21 3.66
C LYS A 65 2.77 -2.51 3.11
N TYR A 66 1.78 -1.86 3.69
CA TYR A 66 0.40 -1.93 3.26
C TYR A 66 -0.12 -0.54 2.93
N VAL A 67 -1.06 -0.47 1.99
CA VAL A 67 -1.78 0.74 1.61
C VAL A 67 -3.20 0.63 2.14
N PRO A 68 -3.60 1.49 3.10
CA PRO A 68 -5.00 1.69 3.44
C PRO A 68 -5.80 2.11 2.21
N LEU A 69 -6.93 1.45 1.96
CA LEU A 69 -7.75 1.68 0.77
C LEU A 69 -8.49 3.01 0.88
N PHE A 70 -8.54 3.76 -0.21
CA PHE A 70 -9.27 5.02 -0.33
C PHE A 70 -9.71 5.22 -1.78
N SER A 71 -10.77 6.00 -1.99
CA SER A 71 -11.14 6.44 -3.34
C SER A 71 -10.08 7.40 -3.86
N ASN A 72 -9.61 7.21 -5.09
CA ASN A 72 -8.57 8.03 -5.71
C ASN A 72 -9.01 9.51 -5.93
N HIS A 73 -10.31 9.79 -5.76
CA HIS A 73 -10.90 11.12 -5.88
C HIS A 73 -11.10 11.81 -4.52
N GLU A 74 -10.61 11.20 -3.44
CA GLU A 74 -10.66 11.73 -2.08
C GLU A 74 -9.27 12.06 -1.53
N GLU A 75 -9.27 12.74 -0.40
CA GLU A 75 -8.05 13.10 0.33
C GLU A 75 -7.50 11.89 1.08
N ILE A 76 -6.17 11.77 1.17
CA ILE A 76 -5.51 10.58 1.72
C ILE A 76 -5.85 10.30 3.20
N TRP A 77 -6.31 11.31 3.96
CA TRP A 77 -6.75 11.12 5.35
C TRP A 77 -8.14 10.49 5.47
N ASN A 78 -8.90 10.39 4.38
CA ASN A 78 -10.15 9.63 4.33
C ASN A 78 -9.92 8.13 4.13
N ALA A 79 -8.68 7.67 4.08
CA ALA A 79 -8.38 6.26 3.87
C ALA A 79 -8.99 5.37 4.96
N HIS A 80 -9.55 4.24 4.52
CA HIS A 80 -10.08 3.20 5.37
C HIS A 80 -8.95 2.43 6.04
N THR A 81 -8.54 2.86 7.25
CA THR A 81 -7.45 2.22 8.00
C THR A 81 -7.72 0.74 8.33
N ASP A 82 -9.00 0.34 8.35
CA ASP A 82 -9.43 -1.04 8.52
C ASP A 82 -9.41 -1.86 7.22
N LYS A 83 -9.11 -1.28 6.05
CA LYS A 83 -9.07 -2.01 4.78
C LYS A 83 -7.71 -1.78 4.13
N ILE A 84 -6.93 -2.84 3.95
CA ILE A 84 -5.55 -2.73 3.47
C ILE A 84 -5.26 -3.68 2.31
N ALA A 85 -4.42 -3.23 1.39
CA ALA A 85 -3.78 -4.04 0.36
C ALA A 85 -2.26 -3.98 0.51
N LYS A 86 -1.56 -5.06 0.18
CA LYS A 86 -0.09 -5.07 0.24
C LYS A 86 0.48 -4.18 -0.86
N LEU A 87 1.48 -3.36 -0.56
CA LEU A 87 2.23 -2.65 -1.59
C LEU A 87 3.15 -3.66 -2.29
N ILE A 88 2.90 -3.93 -3.58
CA ILE A 88 3.74 -4.84 -4.37
C ILE A 88 4.94 -4.08 -4.91
N LEU A 89 4.68 -2.90 -5.48
CA LEU A 89 5.68 -2.14 -6.20
C LEU A 89 5.42 -0.65 -6.02
N ASP A 90 6.46 0.07 -5.67
CA ASP A 90 6.63 1.50 -5.97
C ASP A 90 8.06 1.61 -6.44
N LEU A 91 8.27 1.72 -7.75
CA LEU A 91 9.58 1.47 -8.36
C LEU A 91 10.68 2.39 -7.81
N PHE A 92 11.67 1.80 -7.11
CA PHE A 92 13.10 2.19 -7.13
C PHE A 92 14.00 0.97 -6.85
N PRO A 93 15.07 0.70 -7.65
CA PRO A 93 16.41 1.10 -7.21
C PRO A 93 17.39 1.53 -8.34
N GLU A 94 17.88 2.76 -8.23
CA GLU A 94 19.23 3.23 -8.58
C GLU A 94 19.75 3.40 -10.03
N SER A 95 19.10 3.03 -11.16
CA SER A 95 19.60 3.55 -12.48
C SER A 95 18.76 3.33 -13.77
N LYS A 96 17.62 2.65 -13.78
CA LYS A 96 17.02 2.23 -15.07
C LYS A 96 15.53 2.50 -15.16
N SER A 97 15.18 3.39 -16.08
CA SER A 97 13.93 3.24 -16.82
C SER A 97 13.83 1.83 -17.42
N CYS A 98 12.68 1.18 -17.29
CA CYS A 98 12.43 -0.09 -17.97
C CYS A 98 12.20 0.21 -19.45
N ILE A 99 12.96 -0.43 -20.34
CA ILE A 99 12.81 -0.26 -21.79
C ILE A 99 12.34 -1.60 -22.35
N LEU A 100 11.18 -1.60 -22.97
CA LEU A 100 10.57 -2.77 -23.59
C LEU A 100 10.29 -2.52 -25.07
N THR A 101 10.19 -3.59 -25.83
CA THR A 101 9.76 -3.65 -27.23
C THR A 101 8.34 -4.22 -27.33
N SER A 102 7.74 -4.17 -28.53
CA SER A 102 6.37 -4.65 -28.73
C SER A 102 6.25 -6.15 -28.43
N GLY A 103 5.25 -6.53 -27.64
CA GLY A 103 4.99 -7.91 -27.25
C GLY A 103 5.75 -8.38 -25.99
N GLU A 104 6.71 -7.59 -25.49
CA GLU A 104 7.32 -7.83 -24.19
C GLU A 104 6.38 -7.42 -23.04
N SER A 105 6.70 -7.90 -21.84
CA SER A 105 5.95 -7.65 -20.62
C SER A 105 6.86 -7.46 -19.42
N ILE A 106 6.35 -6.76 -18.40
CA ILE A 106 6.95 -6.64 -17.07
C ILE A 106 6.18 -7.59 -16.15
N ASP A 107 6.92 -8.49 -15.49
CA ASP A 107 6.40 -9.23 -14.34
C ASP A 107 6.50 -8.32 -13.11
N CYS A 108 5.34 -7.93 -12.57
CA CYS A 108 5.23 -7.04 -11.43
C CYS A 108 5.21 -7.78 -10.09
N SER A 109 5.38 -9.12 -10.07
CA SER A 109 5.20 -10.03 -8.92
C SER A 109 3.72 -10.29 -8.56
N GLU A 110 3.48 -11.30 -7.74
CA GLU A 110 2.15 -11.73 -7.25
C GLU A 110 1.12 -11.94 -8.39
N GLY A 111 1.58 -12.45 -9.53
CA GLY A 111 0.74 -12.75 -10.69
C GLY A 111 0.41 -11.55 -11.59
N TYR A 112 0.80 -10.34 -11.21
CA TYR A 112 0.56 -9.13 -12.00
C TYR A 112 1.54 -9.01 -13.18
N ILE A 113 1.01 -8.79 -14.38
CA ILE A 113 1.79 -8.64 -15.60
C ILE A 113 1.31 -7.42 -16.38
N LEU A 114 2.23 -6.51 -16.70
CA LEU A 114 2.02 -5.38 -17.63
C LEU A 114 2.58 -5.74 -19.01
N LYS A 115 1.75 -5.71 -20.05
CA LYS A 115 2.13 -6.12 -21.40
C LYS A 115 1.98 -4.99 -22.42
N ILE A 116 2.94 -4.89 -23.34
CA ILE A 116 2.80 -4.03 -24.52
C ILE A 116 2.04 -4.76 -25.61
N LYS A 117 0.81 -4.32 -25.89
CA LYS A 117 -0.02 -4.84 -26.98
C LYS A 117 0.44 -4.31 -28.33
N ARG A 118 0.73 -3.01 -28.40
CA ARG A 118 1.11 -2.32 -29.63
C ARG A 118 1.83 -1.01 -29.35
N ILE A 119 2.76 -0.65 -30.23
CA ILE A 119 3.43 0.64 -30.25
C ILE A 119 3.04 1.38 -31.54
N ASP A 120 2.58 2.62 -31.41
CA ASP A 120 2.40 3.57 -32.51
C ASP A 120 3.43 4.70 -32.36
N VAL A 121 4.58 4.51 -33.02
CA VAL A 121 5.69 5.47 -32.98
C VAL A 121 5.28 6.81 -33.60
N ASN A 122 4.48 6.81 -34.67
CA ASN A 122 4.14 8.03 -35.40
C ASN A 122 3.29 8.97 -34.55
N ASN A 123 2.36 8.40 -33.79
CA ASN A 123 1.48 9.17 -32.90
C ASN A 123 1.98 9.21 -31.46
N GLN A 124 3.15 8.65 -31.17
CA GLN A 124 3.73 8.59 -29.82
C GLN A 124 2.75 7.98 -28.81
N LYS A 125 2.15 6.84 -29.19
CA LYS A 125 1.18 6.10 -28.36
C LYS A 125 1.60 4.65 -28.13
N VAL A 126 1.28 4.12 -26.96
CA VAL A 126 1.45 2.71 -26.61
C VAL A 126 0.13 2.14 -26.06
N TRP A 127 -0.25 0.96 -26.52
CA TRP A 127 -1.36 0.21 -25.93
C TRP A 127 -0.81 -0.79 -24.92
N LEU A 128 -1.19 -0.60 -23.65
CA LEU A 128 -0.81 -1.42 -22.52
C LEU A 128 -1.99 -2.26 -22.03
N GLU A 129 -1.69 -3.44 -21.50
CA GLU A 129 -2.65 -4.37 -20.90
C GLU A 129 -2.12 -4.81 -19.53
N LEU A 130 -2.92 -4.68 -18.48
CA LEU A 130 -2.62 -5.16 -17.14
C LEU A 130 -3.45 -6.41 -16.85
N THR A 131 -2.78 -7.46 -16.37
CA THR A 131 -3.42 -8.73 -16.00
C THR A 131 -2.96 -9.18 -14.62
N ASN A 132 -3.79 -9.97 -13.93
CA ASN A 132 -3.40 -10.75 -12.75
C ASN A 132 -3.79 -12.21 -12.97
N ASP A 133 -2.84 -13.14 -12.83
CA ASP A 133 -3.02 -14.58 -13.08
C ASP A 133 -3.67 -14.91 -14.44
N GLY A 134 -3.42 -14.06 -15.44
CA GLY A 134 -3.93 -14.19 -16.80
C GLY A 134 -5.34 -13.61 -17.02
N GLU A 135 -6.01 -13.13 -15.98
CA GLU A 135 -7.26 -12.39 -16.08
C GLU A 135 -6.99 -10.92 -16.38
N LEU A 136 -7.75 -10.35 -17.34
CA LEU A 136 -7.65 -8.94 -17.70
C LEU A 136 -8.21 -8.06 -16.57
N ILE A 137 -7.37 -7.15 -16.08
CA ILE A 137 -7.82 -6.10 -15.15
C ILE A 137 -8.31 -4.90 -15.96
N ASP A 138 -7.43 -4.34 -16.80
CA ASP A 138 -7.73 -3.19 -17.64
C ASP A 138 -6.72 -3.07 -18.79
N ASP A 139 -7.06 -2.31 -19.84
CA ASP A 139 -6.17 -1.99 -20.95
C ASP A 139 -6.40 -0.56 -21.48
N ASN A 140 -5.33 0.12 -21.86
CA ASN A 140 -5.44 1.53 -22.28
C ASN A 140 -4.37 1.96 -23.29
N ILE A 141 -4.72 2.95 -24.12
CA ILE A 141 -3.82 3.59 -25.09
C ILE A 141 -3.27 4.88 -24.48
N ILE A 142 -1.98 4.86 -24.15
CA ILE A 142 -1.29 5.95 -23.48
C ILE A 142 -0.51 6.78 -24.49
N SER A 143 -0.64 8.09 -24.37
CA SER A 143 0.01 9.09 -25.22
C SER A 143 1.17 9.72 -24.46
N VAL A 144 2.41 9.54 -24.93
CA VAL A 144 3.59 10.12 -24.24
C VAL A 144 3.75 11.63 -24.49
N THR A 145 2.96 12.20 -25.40
CA THR A 145 2.93 13.64 -25.65
C THR A 145 2.00 14.40 -24.71
N ASP A 146 1.15 13.68 -23.96
CA ASP A 146 0.25 14.23 -22.95
C ASP A 146 0.89 14.08 -21.55
N ASP A 147 0.21 13.44 -20.59
CA ASP A 147 0.75 13.18 -19.25
C ASP A 147 1.52 11.85 -19.13
N GLY A 148 1.48 11.02 -20.18
CA GLY A 148 2.12 9.70 -20.22
C GLY A 148 1.66 8.74 -19.12
N THR A 149 0.60 9.05 -18.38
CA THR A 149 0.20 8.34 -17.16
C THR A 149 -1.07 7.54 -17.39
N TRP A 150 -1.10 6.32 -16.87
CA TRP A 150 -2.30 5.50 -16.77
C TRP A 150 -2.57 5.19 -15.31
N ASN A 151 -3.77 5.51 -14.86
CA ASN A 151 -4.32 5.06 -13.58
C ASN A 151 -5.35 3.96 -13.87
N VAL A 152 -5.28 2.86 -13.13
CA VAL A 152 -6.32 1.83 -13.12
C VAL A 152 -7.03 1.92 -11.78
N GLU A 153 -8.33 2.17 -11.84
CA GLU A 153 -9.22 2.28 -10.70
C GLU A 153 -10.19 1.09 -10.72
N VAL A 154 -10.46 0.51 -9.55
CA VAL A 154 -11.34 -0.66 -9.41
C VAL A 154 -12.38 -0.38 -8.31
N ASP A 155 -13.63 -0.72 -8.61
CA ASP A 155 -14.76 -0.60 -7.69
C ASP A 155 -14.91 -1.83 -6.79
N ASP A 156 -15.65 -1.67 -5.68
CA ASP A 156 -15.98 -2.73 -4.73
C ASP A 156 -14.77 -3.50 -4.15
N VAL A 157 -13.60 -2.84 -4.03
CA VAL A 157 -12.43 -3.44 -3.39
C VAL A 157 -12.63 -3.40 -1.87
N GLN A 158 -13.10 -4.53 -1.31
CA GLN A 158 -13.57 -4.59 0.08
C GLN A 158 -14.66 -3.54 0.38
N GLY A 159 -15.52 -3.25 -0.60
CA GLY A 159 -16.57 -2.22 -0.50
C GLY A 159 -16.05 -0.79 -0.45
N VAL A 160 -14.94 -0.50 -1.11
CA VAL A 160 -14.45 0.86 -1.43
C VAL A 160 -14.41 0.98 -2.95
N ASP A 161 -14.98 2.06 -3.47
CA ASP A 161 -15.05 2.33 -4.90
C ASP A 161 -13.92 3.27 -5.37
N ASP A 162 -13.68 3.33 -6.68
CA ASP A 162 -12.63 4.15 -7.31
C ASP A 162 -11.23 3.95 -6.70
N VAL A 163 -10.89 2.74 -6.27
CA VAL A 163 -9.58 2.46 -5.64
C VAL A 163 -8.50 2.45 -6.70
N LEU A 164 -7.51 3.33 -6.61
CA LEU A 164 -6.33 3.28 -7.47
C LEU A 164 -5.52 2.01 -7.15
N VAL A 165 -5.54 1.03 -8.05
CA VAL A 165 -4.85 -0.26 -7.85
C VAL A 165 -3.51 -0.32 -8.57
N PHE A 166 -3.40 0.38 -9.70
CA PHE A 166 -2.20 0.40 -10.52
C PHE A 166 -1.99 1.76 -11.16
N LYS A 167 -0.72 2.16 -11.27
CA LYS A 167 -0.31 3.40 -11.91
C LYS A 167 0.99 3.20 -12.66
N VAL A 168 1.03 3.64 -13.92
CA VAL A 168 2.23 3.58 -14.76
C VAL A 168 2.48 4.90 -15.48
N HIS A 169 3.75 5.29 -15.59
CA HIS A 169 4.19 6.41 -16.41
C HIS A 169 5.12 5.93 -17.52
N VAL A 170 4.76 6.33 -18.74
CA VAL A 170 5.51 6.07 -19.96
C VAL A 170 6.21 7.37 -20.37
N SER A 171 7.52 7.43 -20.20
CA SER A 171 8.28 8.65 -20.47
C SER A 171 8.74 8.82 -21.90
N LYS A 172 8.84 7.73 -22.68
CA LYS A 172 9.33 7.83 -24.05
C LYS A 172 8.90 6.67 -24.93
N ILE A 173 8.62 6.98 -26.19
CA ILE A 173 8.58 6.00 -27.27
C ILE A 173 9.69 6.36 -28.26
N SER A 174 10.54 5.38 -28.58
CA SER A 174 11.67 5.56 -29.50
C SER A 174 11.64 4.53 -30.61
N GLN A 175 12.22 4.86 -31.75
CA GLN A 175 12.42 3.93 -32.85
C GLN A 175 13.87 3.98 -33.32
N SER A 176 14.45 2.80 -33.52
CA SER A 176 15.80 2.62 -34.06
C SER A 176 15.74 1.56 -35.17
N GLY A 177 15.81 2.00 -36.42
CA GLY A 177 15.61 1.11 -37.57
C GLY A 177 14.19 0.54 -37.59
N THR A 178 14.07 -0.78 -37.51
CA THR A 178 12.78 -1.48 -37.43
C THR A 178 12.28 -1.66 -36.00
N ASP A 179 13.13 -1.41 -35.00
CA ASP A 179 12.81 -1.71 -33.60
C ASP A 179 12.18 -0.49 -32.93
N SER A 180 11.07 -0.73 -32.23
CA SER A 180 10.35 0.30 -31.47
C SER A 180 10.39 -0.06 -29.99
N THR A 181 10.72 0.92 -29.16
CA THR A 181 10.83 0.74 -27.71
C THR A 181 9.96 1.73 -26.95
N VAL A 182 9.53 1.31 -25.77
CA VAL A 182 8.75 2.07 -24.79
C VAL A 182 9.54 2.12 -23.50
N GLN A 183 9.71 3.32 -22.96
CA GLN A 183 10.42 3.58 -21.72
C GLN A 183 9.41 3.88 -20.61
N PHE A 184 9.50 3.12 -19.51
CA PHE A 184 8.73 3.33 -18.28
C PHE A 184 9.68 3.79 -17.17
N ASP A 185 9.26 4.78 -16.39
CA ASP A 185 10.02 5.29 -15.23
C ASP A 185 9.12 5.60 -14.03
N GLY A 186 7.89 5.10 -14.05
CA GLY A 186 7.02 5.03 -12.88
C GLY A 186 6.15 3.80 -12.96
N LEU A 187 6.21 2.95 -11.93
CA LEU A 187 5.23 1.89 -11.69
C LEU A 187 4.90 1.90 -10.19
N TRP A 188 3.60 1.89 -9.90
CA TRP A 188 3.07 1.72 -8.56
C TRP A 188 1.91 0.72 -8.62
N LEU A 189 1.87 -0.23 -7.69
CA LEU A 189 0.93 -1.34 -7.69
C LEU A 189 0.67 -1.83 -6.26
N ILE A 190 -0.61 -2.01 -5.93
CA ILE A 190 -1.05 -2.72 -4.73
C ILE A 190 -1.68 -4.06 -5.09
N ASP A 191 -1.58 -5.02 -4.18
CA ASP A 191 -2.25 -6.31 -4.30
C ASP A 191 -3.74 -6.19 -3.92
N TYR A 192 -4.53 -5.56 -4.78
CA TYR A 192 -5.94 -5.30 -4.49
C TYR A 192 -6.79 -6.59 -4.48
N VAL A 193 -6.40 -7.61 -5.26
CA VAL A 193 -7.08 -8.91 -5.31
C VAL A 193 -7.06 -9.60 -3.94
N ASN A 194 -5.96 -9.46 -3.21
CA ASN A 194 -5.81 -9.99 -1.85
C ASN A 194 -6.01 -8.92 -0.75
N ALA A 195 -6.68 -7.80 -1.07
CA ALA A 195 -7.04 -6.81 -0.08
C ALA A 195 -7.88 -7.42 1.05
N LYS A 196 -7.72 -6.92 2.27
CA LYS A 196 -8.37 -7.46 3.47
C LYS A 196 -8.97 -6.38 4.35
N THR A 197 -10.14 -6.67 4.90
CA THR A 197 -10.70 -5.92 6.05
C THR A 197 -10.16 -6.48 7.35
N ILE A 198 -9.57 -5.60 8.14
CA ILE A 198 -9.06 -5.78 9.49
C ILE A 198 -10.15 -5.45 10.50
N LYS A 199 -10.20 -6.21 11.58
CA LYS A 199 -11.13 -6.00 12.70
C LYS A 199 -10.40 -6.01 14.03
N PRO A 200 -10.96 -5.36 15.06
CA PRO A 200 -10.51 -5.59 16.42
C PRO A 200 -10.51 -7.10 16.73
N SER A 201 -9.49 -7.54 17.45
CA SER A 201 -9.15 -8.95 17.72
C SER A 201 -8.47 -9.73 16.59
N ASP A 202 -8.32 -9.19 15.38
CA ASP A 202 -7.46 -9.79 14.37
C ASP A 202 -6.00 -9.80 14.84
N ARG A 203 -5.25 -10.83 14.44
CA ARG A 203 -3.87 -11.04 14.88
C ARG A 203 -2.87 -10.84 13.75
N PHE A 204 -1.78 -10.17 14.08
CA PHE A 204 -0.58 -10.10 13.27
C PHE A 204 0.59 -10.64 14.11
N GLY A 205 1.03 -11.85 13.79
CA GLY A 205 1.96 -12.59 14.65
C GLY A 205 1.35 -12.87 16.03
N ASN A 206 2.06 -12.52 17.10
CA ASN A 206 1.58 -12.66 18.48
C ASN A 206 0.71 -11.48 18.95
N LEU A 207 0.58 -10.44 18.14
CA LEU A 207 -0.03 -9.18 18.54
C LEU A 207 -1.46 -9.10 18.01
N LYS A 208 -2.35 -8.53 18.81
CA LYS A 208 -3.78 -8.49 18.54
C LYS A 208 -4.22 -7.04 18.38
N ILE A 209 -5.09 -6.77 17.41
CA ILE A 209 -5.61 -5.43 17.20
C ILE A 209 -6.60 -5.09 18.30
N LYS A 210 -6.30 -4.01 19.00
CA LYS A 210 -7.14 -3.45 20.06
C LYS A 210 -8.10 -2.40 19.49
N GLU A 211 -7.57 -1.49 18.67
CA GLU A 211 -8.31 -0.33 18.16
C GLU A 211 -7.85 0.04 16.75
N ILE A 212 -8.78 0.59 15.98
CA ILE A 212 -8.54 1.16 14.65
C ILE A 212 -8.84 2.64 14.75
N ILE A 213 -7.85 3.47 14.43
CA ILE A 213 -7.94 4.93 14.47
C ILE A 213 -8.15 5.40 13.03
N SER A 214 -9.27 6.06 12.76
CA SER A 214 -9.53 6.71 11.47
C SER A 214 -8.72 7.99 11.33
N GLY A 215 -8.42 8.38 10.08
CA GLY A 215 -7.81 9.68 9.80
C GLY A 215 -8.78 10.84 10.06
N GLU A 216 -8.20 12.01 10.31
CA GLU A 216 -8.92 13.26 10.59
C GLU A 216 -8.51 14.37 9.61
N ASP A 217 -7.21 14.52 9.35
CA ASP A 217 -6.64 15.55 8.49
C ASP A 217 -5.22 15.17 8.00
N GLU A 218 -4.56 16.08 7.28
CA GLU A 218 -3.19 15.89 6.75
C GLU A 218 -2.13 15.53 7.81
N SER A 219 -2.36 15.89 9.08
CA SER A 219 -1.45 15.62 10.19
C SER A 219 -1.76 14.31 10.92
N ASN A 220 -2.95 13.75 10.71
CA ASN A 220 -3.43 12.52 11.31
C ASN A 220 -4.18 11.66 10.28
N LEU A 221 -3.47 10.73 9.65
CA LEU A 221 -4.03 9.77 8.69
C LEU A 221 -4.61 8.50 9.34
N GLY A 222 -4.66 8.45 10.68
CA GLY A 222 -5.11 7.28 11.42
C GLY A 222 -4.01 6.26 11.71
N GLY A 223 -4.40 5.06 12.13
CA GLY A 223 -3.48 4.00 12.51
C GLY A 223 -4.15 2.78 13.15
N LEU A 224 -3.33 1.81 13.52
CA LEU A 224 -3.75 0.60 14.24
C LEU A 224 -3.08 0.55 15.60
N VAL A 225 -3.87 0.32 16.65
CA VAL A 225 -3.38 0.05 18.00
C VAL A 225 -3.47 -1.43 18.25
N PHE A 226 -2.37 -1.99 18.75
CA PHE A 226 -2.26 -3.39 19.05
C PHE A 226 -1.93 -3.60 20.53
N GLU A 227 -2.36 -4.74 21.07
CA GLU A 227 -2.04 -5.23 22.39
C GLU A 227 -1.20 -6.52 22.29
N GLN A 228 -0.23 -6.66 23.19
CA GLN A 228 0.47 -7.91 23.42
C GLN A 228 -0.23 -8.67 24.56
N GLU A 229 -0.75 -9.86 24.28
CA GLU A 229 -1.23 -10.76 25.32
C GLU A 229 -0.01 -11.39 26.02
N ASP A 230 0.06 -11.24 27.34
CA ASP A 230 1.04 -11.94 28.18
C ASP A 230 0.77 -13.45 28.09
N THR A 231 1.72 -14.20 27.50
CA THR A 231 1.74 -15.67 27.50
C THR A 231 2.29 -16.25 28.79
#